data_AF-A0A519CH53-F1
#
_entry.id   AF-A0A519CH53-F1
#
_cell.length_a   1.000
_cell.length_b   1.000
_cell.length_c   1.000
_cell.angle_alpha   90.00
_cell.angle_beta   90.00
_cell.angle_gamma   90.00
#
_symmetry.space_group_name_H-M   'P 1'
#
loop_
_entity.id
_entity.type
_entity.pdbx_description
1 polymer ?
#
loop_
_entity_poly.entity_id
_entity_poly.type
_entity_poly.pdbx_seq_one_letter_code
_entity_poly.pdbx_strand_id
1 'polypeptide(L)' 'MTEHRGKGYAAEVLAKLESSYDAKVGFLQARIGAIDFYQSQGWFIIDEEYSISGIGPHRSMMKKFS' A
#
# COMPACT_ATOMS: atom_id res chain seq x y z
N MET A 1 -20.26 -5.96 -3.80
CA MET A 1 -19.44 -4.79 -3.43
C MET A 1 -18.15 -4.71 -4.26
N THR A 2 -18.25 -4.67 -5.59
CA THR A 2 -17.09 -4.53 -6.51
C THR A 2 -17.24 -3.35 -7.46
N GLU A 3 -18.37 -2.64 -7.40
CA GLU A 3 -18.78 -1.59 -8.35
C GLU A 3 -17.77 -0.46 -8.52
N HIS A 4 -16.94 -0.20 -7.49
CA HIS A 4 -15.92 0.85 -7.50
C HIS A 4 -14.48 0.32 -7.64
N ARG A 5 -14.28 -0.99 -7.77
CA ARG A 5 -12.94 -1.59 -7.96
C ARG A 5 -12.50 -1.47 -9.42
N GLY A 6 -11.18 -1.42 -9.65
CA GLY A 6 -10.61 -1.35 -10.99
C GLY A 6 -10.80 -0.01 -11.72
N LYS A 7 -11.33 1.01 -11.03
CA LYS A 7 -11.58 2.36 -11.59
C LYS A 7 -10.49 3.39 -11.25
N GLY A 8 -9.37 2.97 -10.67
CA GLY A 8 -8.26 3.85 -10.32
C GLY A 8 -8.43 4.72 -9.06
N TYR A 9 -9.59 4.70 -8.39
CA TYR A 9 -9.84 5.56 -7.21
C TYR A 9 -8.81 5.39 -6.09
N ALA A 10 -8.39 4.16 -5.80
CA ALA A 10 -7.38 3.91 -4.77
C ALA A 10 -6.01 4.52 -5.15
N ALA A 11 -5.64 4.47 -6.43
CA ALA A 11 -4.40 5.08 -6.93
C ALA A 11 -4.47 6.62 -6.82
N GLU A 12 -5.63 7.22 -7.13
CA GLU A 12 -5.81 8.67 -6.99
C GLU A 12 -5.68 9.13 -5.54
N VAL A 13 -6.33 8.43 -4.60
CA VAL A 13 -6.23 8.74 -3.16
C VAL A 13 -4.80 8.57 -2.66
N LEU A 14 -4.13 7.48 -3.07
CA LEU A 14 -2.74 7.23 -2.67
C LEU A 14 -1.79 8.31 -3.21
N ALA A 15 -1.92 8.68 -4.49
CA ALA A 15 -1.09 9.73 -5.09
C ALA A 15 -1.27 11.10 -4.40
N LYS A 16 -2.52 11.45 -4.03
CA LYS A 16 -2.79 12.66 -3.23
C LYS A 16 -2.18 12.59 -1.84
N LEU A 17 -2.23 11.43 -1.19
CA LEU A 17 -1.60 11.23 0.12
C LEU A 17 -0.08 11.39 0.04
N GLU A 18 0.55 10.76 -0.95
CA GLU A 18 2.01 10.81 -1.17
C GLU A 18 2.51 12.24 -1.45
N SER A 19 1.70 13.10 -2.08
CA SER A 19 2.05 14.50 -2.36
C SER A 19 1.66 15.49 -1.26
N SER A 20 0.91 15.06 -0.24
CA SER A 20 0.42 15.94 0.83
C SER A 20 1.48 16.27 1.89
N TYR A 21 2.62 15.58 1.88
CA TYR A 21 3.68 15.71 2.88
C TYR A 21 5.03 15.77 2.18
N ASP A 22 5.98 16.55 2.72
CA ASP A 22 7.40 16.49 2.31
C ASP A 22 8.11 15.26 2.95
N ALA A 23 7.46 14.11 2.87
CA ALA A 23 8.02 12.85 3.34
C ALA A 23 9.05 12.35 2.32
N LYS A 24 10.17 11.80 2.79
CA LYS A 24 11.16 11.14 1.92
C LYS A 24 10.89 9.64 1.75
N VAL A 25 10.13 9.05 2.67
CA VAL A 25 9.80 7.63 2.69
C VAL A 25 8.40 7.43 3.26
N GLY A 26 7.65 6.47 2.70
CA GLY A 26 6.39 5.97 3.24
C GLY A 26 6.53 4.51 3.70
N PHE A 27 5.76 4.13 4.73
CA PHE A 27 5.65 2.76 5.23
C PHE A 27 4.19 2.37 5.43
N LEU A 28 3.86 1.11 5.17
CA LEU A 28 2.53 0.54 5.46
C LEU A 28 2.60 -0.96 5.73
N GLN A 29 1.58 -1.50 6.41
CA GLN A 29 1.32 -2.93 6.55
C GLN A 29 0.24 -3.35 5.55
N ALA A 30 0.63 -3.93 4.41
CA ALA A 30 -0.29 -4.37 3.37
C ALA A 30 -0.91 -5.73 3.73
N ARG A 31 -2.24 -5.85 3.61
CA ARG A 31 -2.89 -7.17 3.51
C ARG A 31 -2.39 -7.89 2.27
N ILE A 32 -2.26 -9.23 2.33
CA ILE A 32 -1.76 -10.04 1.21
C ILE A 32 -2.47 -9.73 -0.12
N GLY A 33 -3.80 -9.67 -0.13
CA GLY A 33 -4.59 -9.37 -1.34
C GLY A 33 -4.48 -7.94 -1.88
N ALA A 34 -3.74 -7.05 -1.23
CA ALA A 34 -3.51 -5.68 -1.67
C ALA A 34 -2.05 -5.43 -2.11
N ILE A 35 -1.16 -6.43 -1.97
CA ILE A 35 0.27 -6.29 -2.30
C ILE A 35 0.45 -5.87 -3.76
N ASP A 36 -0.22 -6.55 -4.69
CA ASP A 36 -0.10 -6.26 -6.14
C ASP A 36 -0.52 -4.82 -6.47
N PHE A 37 -1.54 -4.30 -5.78
CA PHE A 37 -1.91 -2.88 -5.90
C PHE A 37 -0.76 -1.98 -5.47
N TYR A 38 -0.22 -2.14 -4.26
CA TYR A 38 0.87 -1.28 -3.78
C TYR A 38 2.14 -1.41 -4.64
N GLN A 39 2.48 -2.62 -5.09
CA GLN A 39 3.59 -2.85 -6.03
C GLN A 39 3.39 -2.09 -7.35
N SER A 40 2.18 -2.10 -7.92
CA SER A 40 1.86 -1.32 -9.11
C SER A 40 2.00 0.19 -8.92
N GLN A 41 1.95 0.68 -7.67
CA GLN A 41 2.15 2.09 -7.30
C GLN A 41 3.60 2.40 -6.88
N GLY A 42 4.53 1.45 -7.03
CA GLY A 42 5.96 1.62 -6.75
C GLY A 42 6.39 1.33 -5.30
N TRP A 43 5.53 0.70 -4.50
CA TRP A 43 5.90 0.23 -3.16
C TRP A 43 6.57 -1.15 -3.24
N PHE A 44 7.48 -1.44 -2.33
CA PHE A 44 8.20 -2.72 -2.27
C PHE A 44 8.20 -3.32 -0.86
N ILE A 45 8.23 -4.64 -0.79
CA ILE A 45 8.19 -5.39 0.47
C ILE A 45 9.57 -5.32 1.17
N ILE A 46 9.56 -5.18 2.49
CA ILE A 46 10.77 -5.05 3.31
C ILE A 46 10.91 -6.09 4.42
N ASP A 47 10.00 -7.06 4.49
CA ASP A 47 9.97 -8.07 5.54
C ASP A 47 9.43 -9.41 5.06
N GLU A 48 9.29 -10.36 5.99
CA GLU A 48 8.57 -11.62 5.82
C GLU A 48 7.08 -11.48 6.15
N GLU A 49 6.26 -12.47 5.79
CA GLU A 49 4.83 -12.49 6.15
C GLU A 49 4.64 -12.63 7.66
N TYR A 50 3.74 -11.82 8.21
CA TYR A 50 3.34 -11.91 9.61
C TYR A 50 1.82 -11.75 9.75
N SER A 51 1.28 -12.34 10.81
CA SER A 51 -0.14 -12.25 11.12
C SER A 51 -0.40 -11.19 12.17
N ILE A 52 -1.37 -10.32 11.91
CA ILE A 52 -1.89 -9.38 12.89
C ILE A 52 -3.16 -9.99 13.50
N SER A 53 -3.18 -10.14 14.83
CA SER A 53 -4.29 -10.75 15.56
C SER A 53 -5.62 -10.07 15.23
N GLY A 54 -6.64 -10.87 14.86
CA GLY A 54 -7.97 -10.39 14.47
C GLY A 54 -8.08 -9.77 13.06
N ILE A 55 -6.97 -9.64 12.32
CA ILE A 55 -6.96 -8.99 10.99
C ILE A 55 -6.47 -9.94 9.89
N GLY A 56 -5.49 -10.78 10.19
CA GLY A 56 -4.92 -11.78 9.27
C GLY A 56 -3.51 -11.45 8.76
N PRO A 57 -3.06 -12.10 7.67
CA PRO A 57 -1.69 -12.00 7.17
C PRO A 57 -1.40 -10.68 6.44
N HIS A 58 -0.20 -10.14 6.69
CA HIS A 58 0.30 -8.87 6.17
C HIS A 58 1.79 -8.94 5.79
N ARG A 59 2.22 -7.93 5.02
CA ARG A 59 3.62 -7.60 4.74
C ARG A 59 3.87 -6.13 4.98
N SER A 60 5.04 -5.77 5.50
CA SER A 60 5.47 -4.38 5.56
C SER A 60 6.02 -3.97 4.19
N MET A 61 5.59 -2.81 3.71
CA MET A 61 6.05 -2.24 2.44
C MET A 61 6.55 -0.83 2.65
N MET A 62 7.50 -0.40 1.81
CA MET A 62 8.00 0.96 1.77
C MET A 62 8.01 1.53 0.35
N LYS A 63 8.05 2.85 0.26
CA LYS A 63 8.35 3.59 -0.96
C LYS A 63 9.22 4.78 -0.62
N LYS A 64 10.27 5.01 -1.43
CA LYS A 64 11.07 6.23 -1.34
C LYS A 64 10.42 7.27 -2.27
N PHE A 65 10.19 8.46 -1.75
CA PHE A 65 9.69 9.60 -2.52
C PHE A 65 10.90 10.42 -2.97
N SER A 66 10.90 10.83 -4.24
CA SER A 66 11.96 11.63 -4.88
C SER A 66 11.78 13.11 -4.58
#